data_AF-A0A7Y5SV48-F1
#
_entry.id   AF-A0A7Y5SV48-F1
#
_cell.length_a   1.000
_cell.length_b   1.000
_cell.length_c   1.000
_cell.angle_alpha   90.00
_cell.angle_beta   90.00
_cell.angle_gamma   90.00
#
_symmetry.space_group_name_H-M   'P 1'
#
loop_
_entity.id
_entity.type
_entity.pdbx_description
1 polymer ?
#
loop_
_entity_poly.entity_id
_entity_poly.type
_entity_poly.pdbx_seq_one_letter_code
_entity_poly.pdbx_strand_id
1 'polypeptide(L)'
;MSSQATRRSKLIAGLFGGTILAIGGSLAIATIIELTFEDLHLRGTQVNEIPHWNIQTSQNCMLCHGEFDEDKDPYATWHGSLMGQAGRDPLFYAQMTLANQDTVNAGYFCMRCHVPMTFVTGHAYQPDGTTLDDRDKDGVNCHFCHSMVDPVYRPGVSPPGDESLLAGLQSGAPQHYGNSMFVLDPLGVRRSARGTTDAPHAVIQSPFHSTGSMCGTCHEVGNPAVSRQVDGSYRYNTLDQAPPTEDPDQLFPLERTYTEWKLSSFANGGVSMGGRFGGLNADVVSTCQDCHMPKVESQLCFFGPTHNDARAHDFAGASAQVLDIIAVYTANDPDVNQDYLARGRAKAVAMLQRAADLELTQSGPLMNVRVINQSGHKIPTGHIEGRLIFINVKFFDAGNNLIAEHGHYNPITADLDAASTRVYEMRVGLTPFAASITGLPAGETGHMALADMISFDNRIPPRGFNNAAFEASGAPAVGHPYADGQHWDDAPFPIPQGAASARVSINYQQTPKWYIEHLHHDNHTNNWGQILYDAWVSTGKGAPIEMAVATIDLAPPCIADFNGSGGTPDDADVFAFFEAWNSGEITADVNGSGGTPDDADVFYFFERWNAGC
;
A
#
# COMPACT_ATOMS: atom_id res chain seq x y z
N MET A 1 20.87 8.96 -59.48
CA MET A 1 22.26 9.05 -60.01
C MET A 1 23.19 9.05 -58.79
N SER A 2 23.62 7.87 -58.36
CA SER A 2 25.01 7.39 -58.41
C SER A 2 25.98 8.30 -57.64
N SER A 3 26.37 7.96 -56.40
CA SER A 3 27.47 7.01 -56.07
C SER A 3 28.85 7.47 -56.55
N GLN A 4 29.73 7.83 -55.59
CA GLN A 4 31.18 7.55 -55.54
C GLN A 4 31.55 7.56 -54.03
N ALA A 5 31.97 6.50 -53.32
CA ALA A 5 32.95 5.42 -53.53
C ALA A 5 34.41 5.88 -53.50
N THR A 6 35.15 5.50 -52.44
CA THR A 6 36.61 5.21 -52.37
C THR A 6 36.91 4.76 -50.92
N ARG A 7 37.04 3.47 -50.54
CA ARG A 7 37.98 2.38 -50.85
C ARG A 7 39.40 2.55 -50.26
N ARG A 8 39.82 1.51 -49.50
CA ARG A 8 41.19 0.99 -49.20
C ARG A 8 41.89 1.52 -47.93
N SER A 9 42.69 0.77 -47.16
CA SER A 9 42.88 -0.67 -46.87
C SER A 9 44.14 -0.82 -45.97
N LYS A 10 44.08 -1.74 -45.00
CA LYS A 10 45.15 -2.62 -44.44
C LYS A 10 46.38 -2.04 -43.69
N LEU A 11 46.60 -2.57 -42.47
CA LEU A 11 47.89 -2.95 -41.85
C LEU A 11 47.59 -3.91 -40.66
N ILE A 12 47.69 -5.23 -40.84
CA ILE A 12 48.79 -6.16 -40.47
C ILE A 12 49.21 -6.16 -38.99
N ALA A 13 48.72 -7.21 -38.29
CA ALA A 13 49.30 -8.10 -37.27
C ALA A 13 50.42 -7.64 -36.31
N GLY A 14 50.20 -7.95 -35.02
CA GLY A 14 51.22 -8.21 -34.02
C GLY A 14 50.66 -8.99 -32.84
N LEU A 15 50.92 -10.31 -32.78
CA LEU A 15 50.76 -11.11 -31.56
C LEU A 15 51.89 -10.74 -30.59
N PHE A 16 51.56 -10.39 -29.35
CA PHE A 16 52.41 -10.62 -28.19
C PHE A 16 51.55 -11.08 -27.02
N GLY A 17 51.90 -12.25 -26.48
CA GLY A 17 51.29 -12.82 -25.29
C GLY A 17 51.66 -12.02 -24.05
N GLY A 18 50.67 -11.82 -23.20
CA GLY A 18 50.82 -11.26 -21.87
C GLY A 18 49.67 -11.74 -21.02
N THR A 19 49.94 -12.68 -20.12
CA THR A 19 49.03 -13.13 -19.08
C THR A 19 48.82 -11.96 -18.12
N ILE A 20 47.71 -11.24 -18.27
CA ILE A 20 47.24 -10.28 -17.27
C ILE A 20 46.15 -11.00 -16.48
N LEU A 21 46.40 -11.28 -15.20
CA LEU A 21 45.35 -11.53 -14.22
C LEU A 21 44.48 -10.27 -14.19
N ALA A 22 43.37 -10.29 -14.92
CA ALA A 22 42.31 -9.30 -14.76
C ALA A 22 41.48 -9.75 -13.56
N ILE A 23 41.70 -9.12 -12.40
CA ILE A 23 40.65 -8.98 -11.39
C ILE A 23 39.66 -7.98 -11.99
N GLY A 24 38.81 -8.47 -12.89
CA GLY A 24 37.72 -7.72 -13.48
C GLY A 24 36.54 -7.78 -12.53
N GLY A 25 36.48 -6.85 -11.58
CA GLY A 25 35.21 -6.42 -11.05
C GLY A 25 34.50 -5.67 -12.17
N SER A 26 33.71 -6.38 -12.96
CA SER A 26 32.79 -5.76 -13.91
C SER A 26 31.82 -4.91 -13.08
N LEU A 27 31.98 -3.59 -13.10
CA LEU A 27 30.87 -2.70 -12.81
C LEU A 27 29.80 -3.03 -13.85
N ALA A 28 28.81 -3.84 -13.46
CA ALA A 28 27.61 -3.98 -14.25
C ALA A 28 26.95 -2.59 -14.27
N ILE A 29 27.02 -1.93 -15.42
CA ILE A 29 26.28 -0.69 -15.62
C ILE A 29 24.83 -1.13 -15.81
N ALA A 30 23.95 -0.75 -14.87
CA ALA A 30 22.52 -0.98 -15.03
C ALA A 30 22.06 -0.33 -16.34
N THR A 31 21.33 -1.09 -17.15
CA THR A 31 20.81 -0.63 -18.45
C THR A 31 19.40 -0.10 -18.26
N ILE A 32 19.18 1.13 -18.71
CA ILE A 32 17.86 1.75 -18.79
C ILE A 32 17.02 1.00 -19.82
N ILE A 33 15.75 0.70 -19.50
CA ILE A 33 14.80 0.17 -20.48
C ILE A 33 14.19 1.33 -21.27
N GLU A 34 14.44 1.35 -22.58
CA GLU A 34 14.00 2.40 -23.50
C GLU A 34 12.53 2.20 -23.92
N LEU A 35 11.57 2.39 -23.00
CA LEU A 35 10.15 2.36 -23.36
C LEU A 35 9.78 3.60 -24.17
N THR A 36 8.99 3.39 -25.22
CA THR A 36 8.31 4.42 -25.99
C THR A 36 6.93 4.72 -25.39
N PHE A 37 6.25 5.76 -25.89
CA PHE A 37 4.84 5.97 -25.52
C PHE A 37 3.92 4.86 -26.03
N GLU A 38 4.32 4.12 -27.06
CA GLU A 38 3.56 2.99 -27.59
C GLU A 38 3.58 1.81 -26.60
N ASP A 39 4.70 1.57 -25.92
CA ASP A 39 4.82 0.56 -24.85
C ASP A 39 3.91 0.82 -23.64
N LEU A 40 3.51 2.08 -23.47
CA LEU A 40 2.63 2.56 -22.41
C LEU A 40 1.24 2.94 -22.95
N HIS A 41 0.95 2.64 -24.21
CA HIS A 41 -0.32 2.97 -24.82
C HIS A 41 -1.41 2.04 -24.30
N LEU A 42 -2.42 2.63 -23.66
CA LEU A 42 -3.57 1.94 -23.09
C LEU A 42 -4.85 2.64 -23.54
N ARG A 43 -5.93 1.86 -23.64
CA ARG A 43 -7.26 2.37 -23.99
C ARG A 43 -7.82 3.40 -23.00
N GLY A 44 -8.89 4.06 -23.46
CA GLY A 44 -9.58 5.12 -22.74
C GLY A 44 -9.25 6.49 -23.33
N THR A 45 -9.47 7.55 -22.56
CA THR A 45 -9.16 8.91 -23.00
C THR A 45 -7.65 9.11 -23.16
N GLN A 46 -7.25 9.57 -24.33
CA GLN A 46 -5.87 9.86 -24.72
C GLN A 46 -5.48 11.32 -24.48
N VAL A 47 -4.18 11.58 -24.51
CA VAL A 47 -3.64 12.92 -24.32
C VAL A 47 -4.20 13.88 -25.37
N ASN A 48 -4.70 15.04 -24.93
CA ASN A 48 -5.33 16.07 -25.78
C ASN A 48 -6.61 15.62 -26.52
N GLU A 49 -7.17 14.44 -26.22
CA GLU A 49 -8.43 13.99 -26.84
C GLU A 49 -9.62 14.84 -26.38
N ILE A 50 -9.58 15.29 -25.12
CA ILE A 50 -10.58 16.21 -24.55
C ILE A 50 -9.98 17.61 -24.43
N PRO A 51 -10.69 18.65 -24.89
CA PRO A 51 -10.22 20.02 -24.69
C PRO A 51 -10.13 20.40 -23.22
N HIS A 52 -9.00 20.99 -22.82
CA HIS A 52 -8.75 21.32 -21.41
C HIS A 52 -9.69 22.35 -20.78
N TRP A 53 -10.44 23.10 -21.58
CA TRP A 53 -11.47 24.02 -21.08
C TRP A 53 -12.80 23.31 -20.72
N ASN A 54 -13.01 22.06 -21.18
CA ASN A 54 -14.20 21.30 -20.84
C ASN A 54 -14.11 20.67 -19.45
N ILE A 55 -12.90 20.32 -19.01
CA ILE A 55 -12.64 19.91 -17.63
C ILE A 55 -12.17 21.13 -16.85
N GLN A 56 -12.64 21.32 -15.63
CA GLN A 56 -12.44 22.55 -14.86
C GLN A 56 -11.65 22.23 -13.60
N THR A 57 -10.95 23.24 -13.06
CA THR A 57 -10.28 23.13 -11.75
C THR A 57 -11.30 23.05 -10.62
N SER A 58 -10.91 22.45 -9.49
CA SER A 58 -11.73 22.30 -8.29
C SER A 58 -12.22 23.62 -7.71
N GLN A 59 -11.52 24.73 -7.98
CA GLN A 59 -11.95 26.08 -7.59
C GLN A 59 -13.34 26.46 -8.13
N ASN A 60 -13.71 26.01 -9.34
CA ASN A 60 -15.06 26.25 -9.86
C ASN A 60 -16.12 25.48 -9.08
N CYS A 61 -15.75 24.33 -8.51
CA CYS A 61 -16.64 23.50 -7.69
C CYS A 61 -16.78 24.07 -6.27
N MET A 62 -15.68 24.60 -5.71
CA MET A 62 -15.65 25.20 -4.36
C MET A 62 -16.76 26.25 -4.14
N LEU A 63 -17.06 27.07 -5.16
CA LEU A 63 -18.07 28.13 -5.10
C LEU A 63 -19.47 27.67 -4.64
N CYS A 64 -19.76 26.37 -4.79
CA CYS A 64 -21.01 25.75 -4.36
C CYS A 64 -20.76 24.63 -3.36
N HIS A 65 -19.71 23.83 -3.57
CA HIS A 65 -19.39 22.61 -2.81
C HIS A 65 -18.35 22.80 -1.70
N GLY A 66 -18.14 24.03 -1.21
CA GLY A 66 -17.20 24.34 -0.13
C GLY A 66 -17.63 25.53 0.73
N GLU A 67 -16.84 25.83 1.76
CA GLU A 67 -16.97 26.99 2.65
C GLU A 67 -18.21 27.02 3.55
N PHE A 68 -18.87 25.88 3.77
CA PHE A 68 -20.06 25.81 4.63
C PHE A 68 -19.95 24.83 5.82
N ASP A 69 -19.14 23.77 5.71
CA ASP A 69 -18.86 22.84 6.81
C ASP A 69 -17.56 22.10 6.49
N GLU A 70 -16.42 22.61 6.95
CA GLU A 70 -15.09 22.08 6.60
C GLU A 70 -14.88 20.60 6.99
N ASP A 71 -15.71 20.04 7.88
CA ASP A 71 -15.65 18.63 8.27
C ASP A 71 -16.42 17.69 7.32
N LYS A 72 -17.25 18.25 6.43
CA LYS A 72 -18.20 17.48 5.61
C LYS A 72 -18.37 17.96 4.18
N ASP A 73 -18.02 19.21 3.89
CA ASP A 73 -18.17 19.75 2.56
C ASP A 73 -17.18 19.07 1.59
N PRO A 74 -17.59 18.83 0.33
CA PRO A 74 -16.76 18.11 -0.62
C PRO A 74 -15.40 18.77 -0.85
N TYR A 75 -15.33 20.10 -0.94
CA TYR A 75 -14.10 20.81 -1.26
C TYR A 75 -13.05 20.68 -0.14
N ALA A 76 -13.39 21.00 1.12
CA ALA A 76 -12.44 20.97 2.22
C ALA A 76 -11.93 19.55 2.50
N THR A 77 -12.84 18.56 2.49
CA THR A 77 -12.47 17.15 2.72
C THR A 77 -11.58 16.59 1.59
N TRP A 78 -11.88 16.92 0.32
CA TRP A 78 -11.03 16.54 -0.82
C TRP A 78 -9.67 17.26 -0.79
N HIS A 79 -9.64 18.57 -0.53
CA HIS A 79 -8.42 19.38 -0.54
C HIS A 79 -7.44 18.96 0.56
N GLY A 80 -7.95 18.47 1.69
CA GLY A 80 -7.14 17.86 2.76
C GLY A 80 -6.67 16.42 2.48
N SER A 81 -7.23 15.76 1.47
CA SER A 81 -6.93 14.35 1.14
C SER A 81 -5.70 14.20 0.27
N LEU A 82 -5.15 12.98 0.21
CA LEU A 82 -4.04 12.68 -0.71
C LEU A 82 -4.46 12.81 -2.19
N MET A 83 -5.74 12.64 -2.52
CA MET A 83 -6.23 12.82 -3.90
C MET A 83 -6.16 14.29 -4.34
N GLY A 84 -6.56 15.22 -3.47
CA GLY A 84 -6.44 16.67 -3.74
C GLY A 84 -4.99 17.16 -3.73
N GLN A 85 -4.10 16.43 -3.07
CA GLN A 85 -2.69 16.77 -2.94
C GLN A 85 -1.74 15.94 -3.81
N ALA A 86 -2.26 15.06 -4.67
CA ALA A 86 -1.46 14.10 -5.42
C ALA A 86 -0.45 14.78 -6.36
N GLY A 87 -0.77 15.96 -6.90
CA GLY A 87 0.14 16.79 -7.69
C GLY A 87 1.11 17.65 -6.87
N ARG A 88 1.15 17.49 -5.55
CA ARG A 88 2.05 18.20 -4.63
C ARG A 88 2.84 17.25 -3.74
N ASP A 89 2.85 15.95 -4.06
CA ASP A 89 3.45 14.88 -3.25
C ASP A 89 4.94 14.66 -3.58
N PRO A 90 5.89 15.06 -2.70
CA PRO A 90 7.32 14.82 -2.94
C PRO A 90 7.69 13.34 -3.00
N LEU A 91 6.93 12.45 -2.33
CA LEU A 91 7.18 11.02 -2.38
C LEU A 91 6.91 10.48 -3.78
N PHE A 92 5.75 10.83 -4.36
CA PHE A 92 5.41 10.53 -5.74
C PHE A 92 6.49 11.02 -6.72
N TYR A 93 6.90 12.28 -6.62
CA TYR A 93 7.89 12.83 -7.55
C TYR A 93 9.28 12.19 -7.44
N ALA A 94 9.72 11.86 -6.21
CA ALA A 94 10.99 11.17 -6.01
C ALA A 94 10.96 9.76 -6.62
N GLN A 95 9.87 9.03 -6.40
CA GLN A 95 9.70 7.70 -6.98
C GLN A 95 9.54 7.73 -8.49
N MET A 96 8.76 8.66 -9.03
CA MET A 96 8.61 8.86 -10.48
C MET A 96 9.96 9.21 -11.13
N THR A 97 10.81 9.96 -10.42
CA THR A 97 12.18 10.23 -10.88
C THR A 97 12.98 8.95 -11.00
N LEU A 98 13.00 8.11 -9.97
CA LEU A 98 13.71 6.84 -10.01
C LEU A 98 13.14 5.91 -11.10
N ALA A 99 11.82 5.83 -11.24
CA ALA A 99 11.18 5.06 -12.29
C ALA A 99 11.58 5.53 -13.70
N ASN A 100 11.71 6.84 -13.93
CA ASN A 100 12.20 7.39 -15.21
C ASN A 100 13.71 7.12 -15.45
N GLN A 101 14.49 6.90 -14.40
CA GLN A 101 15.89 6.47 -14.51
C GLN A 101 16.00 4.97 -14.82
N ASP A 102 15.00 4.17 -14.42
CA ASP A 102 14.91 2.74 -14.68
C ASP A 102 14.36 2.45 -16.08
N THR A 103 13.24 3.10 -16.43
CA THR A 103 12.57 2.96 -17.71
C THR A 103 12.23 4.34 -18.27
N VAL A 104 12.65 4.60 -19.52
CA VAL A 104 12.33 5.86 -20.20
C VAL A 104 10.82 6.00 -20.30
N ASN A 105 10.31 7.23 -20.10
CA ASN A 105 8.88 7.55 -20.15
C ASN A 105 8.00 6.93 -19.05
N ALA A 106 8.53 6.26 -18.03
CA ALA A 106 7.73 5.69 -16.93
C ALA A 106 6.68 6.68 -16.37
N GLY A 107 7.09 7.93 -16.17
CA GLY A 107 6.21 8.96 -15.62
C GLY A 107 4.99 9.29 -16.48
N TYR A 108 4.98 9.00 -17.79
CA TYR A 108 3.78 9.09 -18.63
C TYR A 108 2.65 8.22 -18.08
N PHE A 109 3.01 7.00 -17.65
CA PHE A 109 2.09 6.07 -17.01
C PHE A 109 1.73 6.51 -15.59
N CYS A 110 2.73 6.89 -14.77
CA CYS A 110 2.50 7.28 -13.37
C CYS A 110 1.58 8.50 -13.26
N MET A 111 1.77 9.51 -14.10
CA MET A 111 0.97 10.73 -14.11
C MET A 111 -0.49 10.49 -14.46
N ARG A 112 -0.82 9.40 -15.17
CA ARG A 112 -2.20 9.02 -15.50
C ARG A 112 -3.06 8.77 -14.26
N CYS A 113 -2.45 8.36 -13.14
CA CYS A 113 -3.12 8.16 -11.84
C CYS A 113 -2.94 9.36 -10.90
N HIS A 114 -1.73 9.91 -10.80
CA HIS A 114 -1.38 10.89 -9.75
C HIS A 114 -1.73 12.34 -10.12
N VAL A 115 -1.64 12.70 -11.40
CA VAL A 115 -1.98 14.03 -11.92
C VAL A 115 -2.74 13.87 -13.23
N PRO A 116 -3.93 13.24 -13.21
CA PRO A 116 -4.61 12.77 -14.42
C PRO A 116 -4.99 13.90 -15.40
N MET A 117 -5.05 15.13 -14.91
CA MET A 117 -5.27 16.32 -15.74
C MET A 117 -4.18 16.55 -16.79
N THR A 118 -3.00 15.96 -16.63
CA THR A 118 -1.91 15.96 -17.62
C THR A 118 -2.31 15.36 -18.98
N PHE A 119 -3.28 14.45 -18.99
CA PHE A 119 -3.84 13.88 -20.22
C PHE A 119 -4.81 14.83 -20.92
N VAL A 120 -5.33 15.82 -20.20
CA VAL A 120 -6.23 16.82 -20.75
C VAL A 120 -5.45 18.08 -21.16
N THR A 121 -4.40 18.45 -20.43
CA THR A 121 -3.54 19.62 -20.70
C THR A 121 -2.46 19.34 -21.75
N GLY A 122 -2.09 18.08 -21.94
CA GLY A 122 -1.01 17.69 -22.85
C GLY A 122 0.34 17.51 -22.16
N HIS A 123 0.45 17.86 -20.87
CA HIS A 123 1.70 17.80 -20.12
C HIS A 123 2.19 16.38 -19.82
N ALA A 124 1.35 15.36 -20.02
CA ALA A 124 1.76 13.95 -19.85
C ALA A 124 2.94 13.56 -20.75
N TYR A 125 3.12 14.22 -21.90
CA TYR A 125 4.25 13.99 -22.81
C TYR A 125 5.61 14.48 -22.29
N GLN A 126 5.66 15.07 -21.09
CA GLN A 126 6.90 15.35 -20.37
C GLN A 126 6.94 14.47 -19.11
N PRO A 127 7.43 13.22 -19.21
CA PRO A 127 7.32 12.20 -18.16
C PRO A 127 8.03 12.54 -16.85
N ASP A 128 8.90 13.54 -16.84
CA ASP A 128 9.57 14.03 -15.64
C ASP A 128 8.73 15.03 -14.82
N GLY A 129 7.56 15.44 -15.33
CA GLY A 129 6.65 16.38 -14.68
C GLY A 129 7.13 17.83 -14.69
N THR A 130 8.14 18.19 -15.50
CA THR A 130 8.70 19.55 -15.53
C THR A 130 7.75 20.60 -16.12
N THR A 131 6.73 20.19 -16.86
CA THR A 131 5.73 21.10 -17.46
C THR A 131 4.41 21.17 -16.70
N LEU A 132 4.31 20.56 -15.51
CA LEU A 132 3.07 20.57 -14.73
C LEU A 132 2.68 21.99 -14.31
N ASP A 133 1.44 22.37 -14.62
CA ASP A 133 0.86 23.66 -14.23
C ASP A 133 -0.09 23.52 -13.02
N ASP A 134 -0.73 24.61 -12.63
CA ASP A 134 -1.63 24.64 -11.47
C ASP A 134 -2.86 23.74 -11.65
N ARG A 135 -3.29 23.51 -12.89
CA ARG A 135 -4.41 22.60 -13.20
C ARG A 135 -4.00 21.15 -13.08
N ASP A 136 -2.76 20.80 -13.44
CA ASP A 136 -2.25 19.45 -13.21
C ASP A 136 -2.01 19.19 -11.72
N LYS A 137 -1.49 20.20 -11.01
CA LYS A 137 -1.26 20.14 -9.56
C LYS A 137 -2.55 20.12 -8.74
N ASP A 138 -3.70 20.39 -9.35
CA ASP A 138 -5.04 20.16 -8.80
C ASP A 138 -5.36 18.66 -8.61
N GLY A 139 -4.37 17.76 -8.76
CA GLY A 139 -4.45 16.36 -8.36
C GLY A 139 -5.55 15.58 -9.07
N VAL A 140 -6.14 14.62 -8.35
CA VAL A 140 -7.34 13.91 -8.80
C VAL A 140 -8.55 14.79 -8.51
N ASN A 141 -8.80 15.75 -9.41
CA ASN A 141 -9.70 16.87 -9.15
C ASN A 141 -11.19 16.52 -9.25
N CYS A 142 -12.05 17.42 -8.76
CA CYS A 142 -13.49 17.20 -8.70
C CYS A 142 -14.09 16.90 -10.09
N HIS A 143 -13.74 17.69 -11.10
CA HIS A 143 -14.36 17.57 -12.41
C HIS A 143 -13.85 16.35 -13.17
N PHE A 144 -12.60 15.93 -12.95
CA PHE A 144 -12.06 14.68 -13.48
C PHE A 144 -12.92 13.50 -13.02
N CYS A 145 -13.05 13.27 -11.70
CA CYS A 145 -13.87 12.18 -11.18
C CYS A 145 -15.33 12.30 -11.63
N HIS A 146 -15.91 13.49 -11.52
CA HIS A 146 -17.31 13.73 -11.88
C HIS A 146 -17.54 13.85 -13.40
N SER A 147 -16.55 13.64 -14.26
CA SER A 147 -16.77 13.50 -15.71
C SER A 147 -16.47 12.09 -16.20
N MET A 148 -16.07 11.17 -15.31
CA MET A 148 -15.74 9.80 -15.70
C MET A 148 -16.96 9.06 -16.25
N VAL A 149 -16.76 8.47 -17.42
CA VAL A 149 -17.66 7.50 -18.04
C VAL A 149 -17.27 6.11 -17.56
N ASP A 150 -18.27 5.25 -17.33
CA ASP A 150 -18.01 3.83 -17.08
C ASP A 150 -17.26 3.27 -18.30
N PRO A 151 -15.98 2.86 -18.17
CA PRO A 151 -15.20 2.41 -19.32
C PRO A 151 -15.78 1.13 -19.94
N VAL A 152 -16.60 0.37 -19.20
CA VAL A 152 -17.24 -0.86 -19.67
C VAL A 152 -18.75 -0.67 -19.72
N TYR A 153 -19.27 -0.41 -20.92
CA TYR A 153 -20.71 -0.19 -21.13
C TYR A 153 -21.56 -1.39 -20.71
N ARG A 154 -22.62 -1.12 -19.94
CA ARG A 154 -23.59 -2.12 -19.49
C ARG A 154 -24.99 -1.72 -19.94
N PRO A 155 -25.56 -2.40 -20.96
CA PRO A 155 -26.91 -2.11 -21.45
C PRO A 155 -27.95 -2.11 -20.32
N GLY A 156 -28.74 -1.05 -20.24
CA GLY A 156 -29.76 -0.87 -19.19
C GLY A 156 -29.23 -0.41 -17.82
N VAL A 157 -27.92 -0.27 -17.65
CA VAL A 157 -27.28 0.26 -16.44
C VAL A 157 -26.53 1.55 -16.73
N SER A 158 -25.66 1.56 -17.74
CA SER A 158 -24.93 2.74 -18.17
C SER A 158 -25.88 3.78 -18.80
N PRO A 159 -25.61 5.08 -18.62
CA PRO A 159 -26.31 6.13 -19.38
C PRO A 159 -26.31 5.82 -20.89
N PRO A 160 -27.46 5.89 -21.59
CA PRO A 160 -27.53 5.48 -23.00
C PRO A 160 -26.60 6.26 -23.94
N GLY A 161 -26.28 7.51 -23.61
CA GLY A 161 -25.32 8.31 -24.38
C GLY A 161 -23.89 7.76 -24.34
N ASP A 162 -23.53 7.00 -23.30
CA ASP A 162 -22.17 6.52 -23.08
C ASP A 162 -21.72 5.51 -24.14
N GLU A 163 -22.65 4.75 -24.74
CA GLU A 163 -22.32 3.82 -25.84
C GLU A 163 -21.69 4.55 -27.03
N SER A 164 -22.25 5.71 -27.40
CA SER A 164 -21.72 6.54 -28.48
C SER A 164 -20.41 7.23 -28.11
N LEU A 165 -20.25 7.61 -26.84
CA LEU A 165 -19.00 8.21 -26.34
C LEU A 165 -17.87 7.19 -26.40
N LEU A 166 -18.10 5.97 -25.92
CA LEU A 166 -17.11 4.89 -25.91
C LEU A 166 -16.73 4.44 -27.32
N ALA A 167 -17.70 4.38 -28.24
CA ALA A 167 -17.45 4.09 -29.64
C ALA A 167 -16.63 5.19 -30.36
N GLY A 168 -16.60 6.41 -29.81
CA GLY A 168 -15.89 7.55 -30.37
C GLY A 168 -14.43 7.71 -29.90
N LEU A 169 -13.96 6.88 -28.95
CA LEU A 169 -12.62 7.00 -28.39
C LEU A 169 -11.52 6.65 -29.40
N GLN A 170 -10.47 7.47 -29.44
CA GLN A 170 -9.35 7.31 -30.39
C GLN A 170 -8.64 5.97 -30.25
N SER A 171 -8.36 5.53 -29.02
CA SER A 171 -7.75 4.22 -28.74
C SER A 171 -8.77 3.08 -28.68
N GLY A 172 -10.06 3.38 -28.80
CA GLY A 172 -11.15 2.45 -28.52
C GLY A 172 -11.48 2.32 -27.02
N ALA A 173 -12.63 1.71 -26.74
CA ALA A 173 -13.16 1.55 -25.38
C ALA A 173 -12.37 0.48 -24.59
N PRO A 174 -11.99 0.78 -23.33
CA PRO A 174 -11.40 -0.21 -22.45
C PRO A 174 -12.32 -1.41 -22.25
N GLN A 175 -11.74 -2.58 -21.98
CA GLN A 175 -12.49 -3.82 -21.69
C GLN A 175 -12.37 -4.25 -20.23
N HIS A 176 -11.45 -3.62 -19.49
CA HIS A 176 -11.11 -3.92 -18.11
C HIS A 176 -11.04 -2.60 -17.31
N TYR A 177 -11.17 -2.70 -15.99
CA TYR A 177 -10.85 -1.60 -15.09
C TYR A 177 -9.40 -1.75 -14.64
N GLY A 178 -8.67 -0.64 -14.55
CA GLY A 178 -7.30 -0.60 -14.07
C GLY A 178 -6.41 0.25 -14.96
N ASN A 179 -5.16 0.44 -14.52
CA ASN A 179 -4.12 1.21 -15.19
C ASN A 179 -4.56 2.63 -15.58
N SER A 180 -5.52 3.18 -14.84
CA SER A 180 -6.18 4.44 -15.15
C SER A 180 -6.67 4.52 -16.58
N MET A 181 -7.19 3.43 -17.15
CA MET A 181 -7.95 3.43 -18.41
C MET A 181 -9.29 4.15 -18.26
N PHE A 182 -9.26 5.37 -17.74
CA PHE A 182 -10.43 6.23 -17.55
C PHE A 182 -10.96 6.70 -18.91
N VAL A 183 -12.24 7.04 -18.91
CA VAL A 183 -12.90 7.69 -20.03
C VAL A 183 -13.54 8.95 -19.49
N LEU A 184 -13.28 10.10 -20.11
CA LEU A 184 -13.88 11.37 -19.73
C LEU A 184 -15.00 11.74 -20.68
N ASP A 185 -16.06 12.32 -20.14
CA ASP A 185 -17.11 12.93 -20.92
C ASP A 185 -16.53 14.12 -21.71
N PRO A 186 -16.55 14.09 -23.06
CA PRO A 186 -15.91 15.12 -23.87
C PRO A 186 -16.55 16.49 -23.71
N LEU A 187 -17.79 16.57 -23.20
CA LEU A 187 -18.47 17.82 -22.92
C LEU A 187 -18.28 18.29 -21.47
N GLY A 188 -17.60 17.53 -20.62
CA GLY A 188 -17.44 17.86 -19.20
C GLY A 188 -18.79 17.93 -18.46
N VAL A 189 -19.75 17.07 -18.85
CA VAL A 189 -21.02 16.97 -18.12
C VAL A 189 -20.77 16.23 -16.82
N ARG A 190 -21.19 16.82 -15.71
CA ARG A 190 -20.98 16.25 -14.37
C ARG A 190 -21.83 15.00 -14.21
N ARG A 191 -21.31 14.02 -13.48
CA ARG A 191 -21.90 12.71 -13.27
C ARG A 191 -21.95 12.40 -11.79
N SER A 192 -23.01 11.74 -11.36
CA SER A 192 -23.19 11.35 -9.97
C SER A 192 -24.10 10.13 -9.87
N ALA A 193 -23.94 9.35 -8.81
CA ALA A 193 -24.88 8.27 -8.48
C ALA A 193 -26.30 8.82 -8.24
N ARG A 194 -26.39 10.08 -7.79
CA ARG A 194 -27.65 10.81 -7.61
C ARG A 194 -28.05 11.52 -8.90
N GLY A 195 -29.25 11.27 -9.38
CA GLY A 195 -29.93 12.16 -10.32
C GLY A 195 -30.52 13.36 -9.56
N THR A 196 -30.37 14.57 -10.09
CA THR A 196 -30.99 15.77 -9.53
C THR A 196 -31.43 16.73 -10.64
N THR A 197 -32.57 17.38 -10.44
CA THR A 197 -33.08 18.44 -11.32
C THR A 197 -32.76 19.85 -10.80
N ASP A 198 -32.26 19.96 -9.57
CA ASP A 198 -32.16 21.24 -8.85
C ASP A 198 -30.73 21.79 -8.84
N ALA A 199 -29.79 21.10 -9.49
CA ALA A 199 -28.41 21.57 -9.63
C ALA A 199 -28.33 22.75 -10.62
N PRO A 200 -27.55 23.81 -10.32
CA PRO A 200 -27.36 24.95 -11.21
C PRO A 200 -26.46 24.64 -12.42
N HIS A 201 -26.14 23.37 -12.65
CA HIS A 201 -25.38 22.86 -13.79
C HIS A 201 -25.94 21.51 -14.23
N ALA A 202 -25.67 21.11 -15.47
CA ALA A 202 -26.10 19.81 -15.99
C ALA A 202 -25.48 18.64 -15.20
N VAL A 203 -26.27 17.60 -14.95
CA VAL A 203 -25.83 16.36 -14.30
C VAL A 203 -26.42 15.15 -15.02
N ILE A 204 -25.59 14.16 -15.33
CA ILE A 204 -25.99 12.83 -15.77
C ILE A 204 -25.97 11.88 -14.56
N GLN A 205 -27.09 11.23 -14.28
CA GLN A 205 -27.10 10.16 -13.29
C GLN A 205 -26.31 8.96 -13.82
N SER A 206 -25.32 8.48 -13.06
CA SER A 206 -24.39 7.42 -13.45
C SER A 206 -24.22 6.42 -12.30
N PRO A 207 -24.72 5.18 -12.43
CA PRO A 207 -24.54 4.14 -11.42
C PRO A 207 -23.08 3.80 -11.12
N PHE A 208 -22.17 4.01 -12.10
CA PHE A 208 -20.73 3.80 -11.94
C PHE A 208 -20.14 4.55 -10.75
N HIS A 209 -20.65 5.75 -10.44
CA HIS A 209 -20.18 6.56 -9.32
C HIS A 209 -20.54 6.00 -7.93
N SER A 210 -21.30 4.90 -7.89
CA SER A 210 -21.65 4.16 -6.67
C SER A 210 -21.06 2.75 -6.62
N THR A 211 -20.17 2.38 -7.54
CA THR A 211 -19.55 1.05 -7.56
C THR A 211 -18.07 1.12 -7.22
N GLY A 212 -17.51 0.04 -6.65
CA GLY A 212 -16.06 -0.06 -6.44
C GLY A 212 -15.25 0.02 -7.74
N SER A 213 -15.86 -0.29 -8.89
CA SER A 213 -15.22 -0.23 -10.20
C SER A 213 -14.77 1.16 -10.61
N MET A 214 -15.41 2.22 -10.11
CA MET A 214 -14.92 3.59 -10.30
C MET A 214 -13.55 3.80 -9.66
N CYS A 215 -13.38 3.33 -8.42
CA CYS A 215 -12.09 3.35 -7.73
C CYS A 215 -11.10 2.38 -8.40
N GLY A 216 -11.59 1.22 -8.85
CA GLY A 216 -10.83 0.21 -9.57
C GLY A 216 -10.22 0.67 -10.89
N THR A 217 -10.71 1.77 -11.49
CA THR A 217 -10.03 2.38 -12.64
C THR A 217 -8.58 2.79 -12.31
N CYS A 218 -8.32 3.28 -11.10
CA CYS A 218 -6.99 3.73 -10.68
C CYS A 218 -6.32 2.78 -9.67
N HIS A 219 -7.10 2.08 -8.84
CA HIS A 219 -6.61 1.20 -7.75
C HIS A 219 -6.42 -0.27 -8.16
N GLU A 220 -6.20 -0.49 -9.46
CA GLU A 220 -5.84 -1.77 -10.07
C GLU A 220 -4.69 -1.48 -11.03
N VAL A 221 -3.46 -1.87 -10.69
CA VAL A 221 -2.25 -1.43 -11.39
C VAL A 221 -1.40 -2.63 -11.80
N GLY A 222 -1.37 -2.91 -13.09
CA GLY A 222 -0.47 -3.87 -13.72
C GLY A 222 0.60 -3.15 -14.54
N ASN A 223 1.85 -3.60 -14.48
CA ASN A 223 2.93 -3.04 -15.29
C ASN A 223 2.68 -3.34 -16.79
N PRO A 224 2.38 -2.33 -17.64
CA PRO A 224 2.08 -2.56 -19.06
C PRO A 224 3.29 -3.09 -19.85
N ALA A 225 4.51 -2.90 -19.35
CA ALA A 225 5.72 -3.39 -19.98
C ALA A 225 6.05 -4.85 -19.64
N VAL A 226 5.31 -5.48 -18.71
CA VAL A 226 5.61 -6.83 -18.22
C VAL A 226 4.34 -7.69 -18.19
N SER A 227 4.31 -8.73 -19.04
CA SER A 227 3.15 -9.61 -19.17
C SER A 227 3.40 -11.03 -18.68
N ARG A 228 2.33 -11.64 -18.16
CA ARG A 228 2.30 -13.02 -17.69
C ARG A 228 2.35 -13.98 -18.88
N GLN A 229 3.17 -15.02 -18.74
CA GLN A 229 3.36 -16.08 -19.71
C GLN A 229 2.47 -17.29 -19.38
N VAL A 230 2.33 -18.21 -20.33
CA VAL A 230 1.52 -19.44 -20.17
C VAL A 230 2.01 -20.30 -18.99
N ASP A 231 3.31 -20.28 -18.70
CA ASP A 231 3.91 -21.00 -17.57
C ASP A 231 3.77 -20.27 -16.22
N GLY A 232 3.10 -19.12 -16.19
CA GLY A 232 2.89 -18.28 -15.01
C GLY A 232 4.03 -17.32 -14.69
N SER A 233 5.15 -17.38 -15.41
CA SER A 233 6.24 -16.41 -15.24
C SER A 233 5.89 -15.07 -15.87
N TYR A 234 6.58 -13.99 -15.46
CA TYR A 234 6.43 -12.67 -16.08
C TYR A 234 7.64 -12.35 -16.96
N ARG A 235 7.41 -11.68 -18.09
CA ARG A 235 8.47 -11.28 -19.04
C ARG A 235 8.23 -9.87 -19.56
N TYR A 236 9.30 -9.14 -19.81
CA TYR A 236 9.23 -7.89 -20.54
C TYR A 236 8.65 -8.10 -21.93
N ASN A 237 7.81 -7.17 -22.34
CA ASN A 237 7.18 -7.14 -23.64
C ASN A 237 8.18 -6.72 -24.73
N THR A 238 7.79 -6.92 -25.99
CA THR A 238 8.54 -6.38 -27.12
C THR A 238 8.44 -4.85 -27.08
N LEU A 239 9.60 -4.17 -27.11
CA LEU A 239 9.66 -2.71 -27.11
C LEU A 239 9.07 -2.09 -28.39
N ASP A 240 8.63 -0.83 -28.29
CA ASP A 240 8.01 -0.05 -29.37
C ASP A 240 6.70 -0.69 -29.88
N GLN A 241 5.95 -1.33 -28.98
CA GLN A 241 4.65 -1.95 -29.29
C GLN A 241 3.67 -1.78 -28.13
N ALA A 242 2.38 -1.59 -28.46
CA ALA A 242 1.33 -1.64 -27.44
C ALA A 242 1.40 -2.95 -26.63
N PRO A 243 1.08 -2.89 -25.32
CA PRO A 243 1.01 -4.08 -24.50
C PRO A 243 0.16 -5.18 -25.17
N PRO A 244 0.59 -6.44 -25.15
CA PRO A 244 -0.13 -7.53 -25.79
C PRO A 244 -1.51 -7.79 -25.16
N THR A 245 -1.73 -7.24 -23.96
CA THR A 245 -2.98 -7.31 -23.19
C THR A 245 -3.09 -6.07 -22.31
N GLU A 246 -4.32 -5.63 -22.06
CA GLU A 246 -4.66 -4.55 -21.13
C GLU A 246 -5.36 -5.09 -19.87
N ASP A 247 -5.53 -6.42 -19.78
CA ASP A 247 -6.12 -7.08 -18.62
C ASP A 247 -5.11 -7.12 -17.46
N PRO A 248 -5.36 -6.44 -16.32
CA PRO A 248 -4.44 -6.42 -15.19
C PRO A 248 -4.08 -7.82 -14.69
N ASP A 249 -4.99 -8.80 -14.77
CA ASP A 249 -4.74 -10.20 -14.37
C ASP A 249 -3.63 -10.87 -15.20
N GLN A 250 -3.30 -10.31 -16.38
CA GLN A 250 -2.24 -10.79 -17.27
C GLN A 250 -0.99 -9.90 -17.27
N LEU A 251 -0.94 -8.87 -16.42
CA LEU A 251 0.21 -7.97 -16.26
C LEU A 251 0.89 -8.21 -14.92
N PHE A 252 2.18 -7.87 -14.79
CA PHE A 252 2.86 -7.95 -13.51
C PHE A 252 2.17 -7.04 -12.47
N PRO A 253 1.78 -7.57 -11.29
CA PRO A 253 1.03 -6.82 -10.29
C PRO A 253 1.89 -5.78 -9.58
N LEU A 254 1.69 -4.51 -9.93
CA LEU A 254 2.22 -3.39 -9.15
C LEU A 254 1.31 -3.09 -7.97
N GLU A 255 -0.01 -3.02 -8.16
CA GLU A 255 -0.98 -2.84 -7.07
C GLU A 255 -2.28 -3.58 -7.39
N ARG A 256 -2.79 -4.36 -6.42
CA ARG A 256 -3.98 -5.22 -6.60
C ARG A 256 -5.13 -4.88 -5.66
N THR A 257 -5.18 -3.66 -5.12
CA THR A 257 -6.18 -3.26 -4.11
C THR A 257 -7.61 -3.53 -4.54
N TYR A 258 -7.97 -3.18 -5.78
CA TYR A 258 -9.30 -3.45 -6.30
C TYR A 258 -9.59 -4.93 -6.44
N THR A 259 -8.66 -5.73 -6.98
CA THR A 259 -8.80 -7.19 -7.07
C THR A 259 -8.93 -7.85 -5.70
N GLU A 260 -8.08 -7.48 -4.74
CA GLU A 260 -8.15 -7.96 -3.36
C GLU A 260 -9.53 -7.70 -2.75
N TRP A 261 -10.12 -6.53 -3.00
CA TRP A 261 -11.48 -6.19 -2.59
C TRP A 261 -12.57 -6.94 -3.36
N LYS A 262 -12.45 -7.00 -4.70
CA LYS A 262 -13.40 -7.62 -5.61
C LYS A 262 -13.58 -9.11 -5.33
N LEU A 263 -12.52 -9.77 -4.86
CA LEU A 263 -12.53 -11.20 -4.50
C LEU A 263 -12.89 -11.44 -3.03
N SER A 264 -12.98 -10.40 -2.21
CA SER A 264 -13.36 -10.52 -0.79
C SER A 264 -14.87 -10.69 -0.60
N SER A 265 -15.29 -11.03 0.63
CA SER A 265 -16.70 -11.02 1.03
C SER A 265 -17.35 -9.63 0.96
N PHE A 266 -16.58 -8.54 0.97
CA PHE A 266 -17.12 -7.18 0.91
C PHE A 266 -17.78 -6.90 -0.44
N ALA A 267 -17.11 -7.26 -1.55
CA ALA A 267 -17.72 -7.13 -2.88
C ALA A 267 -18.76 -8.23 -3.17
N ASN A 268 -18.68 -9.37 -2.48
CA ASN A 268 -19.48 -10.57 -2.75
C ASN A 268 -20.52 -10.85 -1.65
N GLY A 269 -21.36 -9.86 -1.34
CA GLY A 269 -22.46 -9.99 -0.38
C GLY A 269 -22.50 -8.92 0.71
N GLY A 270 -21.40 -8.16 0.84
CA GLY A 270 -21.24 -7.14 1.87
C GLY A 270 -20.94 -7.75 3.24
N VAL A 271 -20.26 -6.98 4.09
CA VAL A 271 -19.90 -7.40 5.45
C VAL A 271 -20.51 -6.41 6.44
N SER A 272 -21.26 -6.91 7.42
CA SER A 272 -21.70 -6.09 8.56
C SER A 272 -20.48 -5.79 9.43
N MET A 273 -20.13 -4.51 9.50
CA MET A 273 -19.01 -3.98 10.27
C MET A 273 -19.49 -3.19 11.49
N GLY A 274 -20.79 -3.20 11.80
CA GLY A 274 -21.34 -2.56 13.00
C GLY A 274 -21.04 -1.07 13.09
N GLY A 275 -20.95 -0.36 11.95
CA GLY A 275 -20.60 1.06 11.92
C GLY A 275 -19.12 1.36 12.13
N ARG A 276 -18.23 0.35 12.12
CA ARG A 276 -16.79 0.51 12.37
C ARG A 276 -16.16 1.64 11.58
N PHE A 277 -16.47 1.75 10.28
CA PHE A 277 -15.90 2.74 9.37
C PHE A 277 -16.62 4.09 9.35
N GLY A 278 -17.61 4.27 10.24
CA GLY A 278 -18.36 5.50 10.38
C GLY A 278 -19.34 5.76 9.23
N GLY A 279 -20.03 6.89 9.32
CA GLY A 279 -21.06 7.29 8.37
C GLY A 279 -22.48 6.87 8.75
N LEU A 280 -23.44 7.58 8.18
CA LEU A 280 -24.86 7.33 8.40
C LEU A 280 -25.29 6.01 7.75
N ASN A 281 -26.01 5.18 8.51
CA ASN A 281 -26.54 3.88 8.06
C ASN A 281 -25.43 2.92 7.56
N ALA A 282 -24.24 2.97 8.17
CA ALA A 282 -23.04 2.24 7.74
C ALA A 282 -22.86 0.87 8.41
N ASP A 283 -23.94 0.09 8.56
CA ASP A 283 -23.82 -1.26 9.12
C ASP A 283 -23.08 -2.20 8.15
N VAL A 284 -23.57 -2.29 6.91
CA VAL A 284 -22.99 -3.15 5.87
C VAL A 284 -22.06 -2.34 4.97
N VAL A 285 -20.83 -2.82 4.81
CA VAL A 285 -19.86 -2.31 3.84
C VAL A 285 -19.88 -3.20 2.61
N SER A 286 -20.11 -2.61 1.44
CA SER A 286 -20.25 -3.35 0.18
C SER A 286 -19.52 -2.72 -0.99
N THR A 287 -18.99 -1.51 -0.84
CA THR A 287 -18.27 -0.75 -1.86
C THR A 287 -17.10 0.00 -1.23
N CYS A 288 -16.12 0.41 -2.03
CA CYS A 288 -15.01 1.25 -1.58
C CYS A 288 -15.55 2.54 -0.90
N GLN A 289 -16.59 3.12 -1.49
CA GLN A 289 -17.23 4.35 -1.04
C GLN A 289 -17.87 4.22 0.33
N ASP A 290 -18.32 3.02 0.75
CA ASP A 290 -18.96 2.88 2.05
C ASP A 290 -17.99 3.14 3.23
N CYS A 291 -16.70 2.81 3.06
CA CYS A 291 -15.65 3.13 4.04
C CYS A 291 -14.91 4.44 3.74
N HIS A 292 -14.56 4.69 2.48
CA HIS A 292 -13.67 5.81 2.11
C HIS A 292 -14.41 7.10 1.75
N MET A 293 -15.72 7.01 1.56
CA MET A 293 -16.62 8.16 1.34
C MET A 293 -17.89 7.99 2.20
N PRO A 294 -17.75 7.93 3.54
CA PRO A 294 -18.87 7.62 4.42
C PRO A 294 -20.01 8.63 4.22
N LYS A 295 -21.25 8.15 4.39
CA LYS A 295 -22.42 9.02 4.30
C LYS A 295 -22.44 10.00 5.47
N VAL A 296 -22.74 11.26 5.21
CA VAL A 296 -22.83 12.32 6.21
C VAL A 296 -24.10 13.13 6.02
N GLU A 297 -24.56 13.76 7.10
CA GLU A 297 -25.58 14.80 7.03
C GLU A 297 -24.91 16.11 6.60
N SER A 298 -25.17 16.54 5.36
CA SER A 298 -24.53 17.72 4.77
C SER A 298 -25.35 18.30 3.62
N GLN A 299 -25.12 19.58 3.30
CA GLN A 299 -25.61 20.17 2.07
C GLN A 299 -24.76 19.69 0.89
N LEU A 300 -25.34 19.64 -0.31
CA LEU A 300 -24.57 19.43 -1.54
C LEU A 300 -24.13 20.75 -2.16
N CYS A 301 -24.79 21.86 -1.85
CA CYS A 301 -24.37 23.21 -2.23
C CYS A 301 -24.64 24.14 -1.05
N PHE A 302 -23.86 25.21 -0.86
CA PHE A 302 -23.99 26.10 0.31
C PHE A 302 -25.42 26.66 0.53
N PHE A 303 -26.22 26.81 -0.52
CA PHE A 303 -27.62 27.28 -0.44
C PHE A 303 -28.67 26.18 -0.58
N GLY A 304 -28.25 24.93 -0.83
CA GLY A 304 -29.13 23.79 -1.05
C GLY A 304 -29.70 23.22 0.26
N PRO A 305 -30.65 22.27 0.18
CA PRO A 305 -31.13 21.57 1.36
C PRO A 305 -30.05 20.66 1.95
N THR A 306 -30.20 20.32 3.23
CA THR A 306 -29.39 19.27 3.89
C THR A 306 -29.86 17.88 3.46
N HIS A 307 -28.92 16.97 3.24
CA HIS A 307 -29.15 15.57 2.86
C HIS A 307 -28.53 14.62 3.89
N ASN A 308 -29.20 13.50 4.18
CA ASN A 308 -28.73 12.48 5.15
C ASN A 308 -27.92 11.35 4.49
N ASP A 309 -27.52 11.57 3.25
CA ASP A 309 -26.83 10.61 2.40
C ASP A 309 -25.83 11.31 1.45
N ALA A 310 -25.39 12.52 1.82
CA ALA A 310 -24.23 13.15 1.18
C ALA A 310 -22.98 12.30 1.44
N ARG A 311 -22.00 12.34 0.55
CA ARG A 311 -20.77 11.54 0.66
C ARG A 311 -19.62 12.47 1.03
N ALA A 312 -18.94 12.18 2.14
CA ALA A 312 -17.70 12.88 2.48
C ALA A 312 -16.62 12.54 1.46
N HIS A 313 -15.75 13.51 1.14
CA HIS A 313 -14.64 13.33 0.20
C HIS A 313 -13.30 13.26 0.95
N ASP A 314 -13.30 12.66 2.15
CA ASP A 314 -12.10 12.48 2.98
C ASP A 314 -11.07 11.55 2.30
N PHE A 315 -11.54 10.56 1.54
CA PHE A 315 -10.73 9.50 0.89
C PHE A 315 -9.69 8.87 1.82
N ALA A 316 -10.03 8.78 3.11
CA ALA A 316 -9.06 8.46 4.14
C ALA A 316 -8.48 7.06 3.93
N GLY A 317 -7.15 6.99 3.79
CA GLY A 317 -6.36 5.76 3.75
C GLY A 317 -5.20 5.87 4.74
N ALA A 318 -4.04 5.35 4.38
CA ALA A 318 -2.85 5.34 5.22
C ALA A 318 -1.88 6.51 4.94
N SER A 319 -2.39 7.69 4.59
CA SER A 319 -1.60 8.80 4.02
C SER A 319 -1.01 9.78 5.03
N ALA A 320 -1.16 9.56 6.33
CA ALA A 320 -0.83 10.56 7.36
C ALA A 320 0.63 11.06 7.28
N GLN A 321 1.60 10.17 7.08
CA GLN A 321 3.02 10.55 6.97
C GLN A 321 3.31 11.34 5.69
N VAL A 322 2.67 10.98 4.57
CA VAL A 322 2.81 11.71 3.30
C VAL A 322 2.15 13.08 3.38
N LEU A 323 0.99 13.20 4.04
CA LEU A 323 0.36 14.49 4.29
C LEU A 323 1.23 15.41 5.16
N ASP A 324 1.97 14.85 6.14
CA ASP A 324 2.97 15.62 6.91
C ASP A 324 4.10 16.13 6.01
N ILE A 325 4.61 15.30 5.09
CA ILE A 325 5.65 15.68 4.10
C ILE A 325 5.13 16.78 3.17
N ILE A 326 3.92 16.63 2.65
CA ILE A 326 3.26 17.62 1.78
C ILE A 326 3.07 18.93 2.52
N ALA A 327 2.61 18.91 3.77
CA ALA A 327 2.41 20.10 4.59
C ALA A 327 3.70 20.93 4.73
N VAL A 328 4.83 20.28 5.01
CA VAL A 328 6.14 20.98 5.08
C VAL A 328 6.56 21.51 3.72
N TYR A 329 6.46 20.69 2.66
CA TYR A 329 6.84 21.10 1.29
C TYR A 329 6.02 22.31 0.80
N THR A 330 4.74 22.35 1.15
CA THR A 330 3.77 23.36 0.70
C THR A 330 3.53 24.47 1.72
N ALA A 331 4.35 24.60 2.77
CA ALA A 331 4.12 25.54 3.86
C ALA A 331 4.00 27.02 3.41
N ASN A 332 4.58 27.35 2.25
CA ASN A 332 4.53 28.70 1.65
C ASN A 332 3.69 28.74 0.36
N ASP A 333 2.96 27.67 0.02
CA ASP A 333 2.06 27.62 -1.13
C ASP A 333 0.68 28.20 -0.73
N PRO A 334 0.26 29.35 -1.28
CA PRO A 334 -1.02 29.97 -0.94
C PRO A 334 -2.24 29.16 -1.40
N ASP A 335 -2.06 28.20 -2.31
CA ASP A 335 -3.15 27.35 -2.81
C ASP A 335 -3.40 26.13 -1.90
N VAL A 336 -2.56 25.91 -0.89
CA VAL A 336 -2.68 24.79 0.04
C VAL A 336 -3.15 25.25 1.42
N ASN A 337 -4.28 24.72 1.86
CA ASN A 337 -4.80 24.97 3.19
C ASN A 337 -4.22 23.95 4.18
N GLN A 338 -3.34 24.43 5.07
CA GLN A 338 -2.66 23.61 6.07
C GLN A 338 -3.62 23.00 7.11
N ASP A 339 -4.73 23.67 7.43
CA ASP A 339 -5.75 23.13 8.34
C ASP A 339 -6.49 21.95 7.68
N TYR A 340 -6.75 22.03 6.38
CA TYR A 340 -7.37 20.92 5.63
C TYR A 340 -6.42 19.71 5.59
N LEU A 341 -5.12 19.91 5.39
CA LEU A 341 -4.13 18.83 5.49
C LEU A 341 -4.12 18.19 6.87
N ALA A 342 -4.15 18.99 7.94
CA ALA A 342 -4.19 18.49 9.31
C ALA A 342 -5.46 17.66 9.59
N ARG A 343 -6.63 18.08 9.07
CA ARG A 343 -7.87 17.28 9.13
C ARG A 343 -7.74 15.97 8.35
N GLY A 344 -7.25 16.01 7.10
CA GLY A 344 -7.02 14.81 6.29
C GLY A 344 -6.06 13.82 6.95
N ARG A 345 -4.99 14.32 7.57
CA ARG A 345 -4.06 13.53 8.39
C ARG A 345 -4.77 12.86 9.55
N ALA A 346 -5.61 13.57 10.29
CA ALA A 346 -6.38 13.00 11.39
C ALA A 346 -7.34 11.91 10.92
N LYS A 347 -7.99 12.08 9.76
CA LYS A 347 -8.84 11.05 9.14
C LYS A 347 -8.03 9.82 8.73
N ALA A 348 -6.82 10.00 8.19
CA ALA A 348 -5.92 8.90 7.83
C ALA A 348 -5.49 8.09 9.07
N VAL A 349 -5.10 8.75 10.17
CA VAL A 349 -4.81 8.08 11.45
C VAL A 349 -6.03 7.32 11.96
N ALA A 350 -7.22 7.94 11.94
CA ALA A 350 -8.44 7.28 12.37
C ALA A 350 -8.81 6.08 11.48
N MET A 351 -8.51 6.13 10.17
CA MET A 351 -8.72 4.99 9.27
C MET A 351 -7.79 3.83 9.61
N LEU A 352 -6.50 4.11 9.84
CA LEU A 352 -5.52 3.12 10.30
C LEU A 352 -5.98 2.43 11.60
N GLN A 353 -6.51 3.20 12.55
CA GLN A 353 -7.01 2.67 13.82
C GLN A 353 -8.26 1.78 13.69
N ARG A 354 -8.99 1.92 12.58
CA ARG A 354 -10.14 1.07 12.25
C ARG A 354 -9.76 -0.14 11.40
N ALA A 355 -8.57 -0.19 10.81
CA ALA A 355 -8.22 -1.18 9.80
C ALA A 355 -7.87 -2.57 10.36
N ALA A 356 -7.50 -2.66 11.64
CA ALA A 356 -7.12 -3.92 12.28
C ALA A 356 -7.62 -4.03 13.72
N ASP A 357 -7.74 -5.27 14.22
CA ASP A 357 -7.85 -5.59 15.65
C ASP A 357 -6.64 -6.39 16.11
N LEU A 358 -6.45 -6.43 17.44
CA LEU A 358 -5.38 -7.15 18.11
C LEU A 358 -5.97 -8.00 19.24
N GLU A 359 -5.68 -9.29 19.25
CA GLU A 359 -6.03 -10.21 20.34
C GLU A 359 -4.76 -10.85 20.90
N LEU A 360 -4.68 -10.95 22.23
CA LEU A 360 -3.53 -11.53 22.93
C LEU A 360 -3.96 -12.76 23.72
N THR A 361 -3.22 -13.84 23.58
CA THR A 361 -3.40 -15.05 24.38
C THR A 361 -2.05 -15.58 24.86
N GLN A 362 -2.03 -16.21 26.03
CA GLN A 362 -0.86 -16.94 26.53
C GLN A 362 -1.11 -18.43 26.42
N SER A 363 -0.08 -19.17 25.98
CA SER A 363 -0.04 -20.63 25.97
C SER A 363 1.34 -21.08 26.46
N GLY A 364 1.42 -21.50 27.72
CA GLY A 364 2.67 -21.85 28.38
C GLY A 364 3.70 -20.70 28.32
N PRO A 365 4.91 -20.92 27.77
CA PRO A 365 5.97 -19.91 27.69
C PRO A 365 5.81 -18.92 26.52
N LEU A 366 4.74 -19.03 25.72
CA LEU A 366 4.51 -18.19 24.55
C LEU A 366 3.31 -17.28 24.77
N MET A 367 3.44 -16.03 24.34
CA MET A 367 2.32 -15.13 24.10
C MET A 367 2.04 -15.09 22.60
N ASN A 368 0.84 -15.50 22.19
CA ASN A 368 0.40 -15.33 20.81
C ASN A 368 -0.25 -13.96 20.62
N VAL A 369 0.18 -13.28 19.55
CA VAL A 369 -0.38 -12.03 19.08
C VAL A 369 -1.16 -12.30 17.81
N ARG A 370 -2.48 -12.16 17.86
CA ARG A 370 -3.34 -12.25 16.68
C ARG A 370 -3.64 -10.87 16.12
N VAL A 371 -3.32 -10.66 14.85
CA VAL A 371 -3.64 -9.44 14.11
C VAL A 371 -4.77 -9.75 13.14
N ILE A 372 -5.92 -9.08 13.26
CA ILE A 372 -7.11 -9.34 12.45
C ILE A 372 -7.29 -8.21 11.43
N ASN A 373 -7.40 -8.57 10.15
CA ASN A 373 -7.71 -7.63 9.08
C ASN A 373 -9.20 -7.29 9.05
N GLN A 374 -9.51 -6.00 9.19
CA GLN A 374 -10.88 -5.48 9.17
C GLN A 374 -11.23 -4.76 7.87
N SER A 375 -10.26 -4.65 6.95
CA SER A 375 -10.44 -4.05 5.63
C SER A 375 -10.93 -5.06 4.59
N GLY A 376 -11.40 -4.52 3.46
CA GLY A 376 -11.87 -5.32 2.32
C GLY A 376 -10.77 -5.86 1.43
N HIS A 377 -9.51 -5.49 1.63
CA HIS A 377 -8.35 -5.85 0.83
C HIS A 377 -7.23 -6.37 1.75
N LYS A 378 -6.02 -6.64 1.25
CA LYS A 378 -4.91 -7.00 2.14
C LYS A 378 -4.55 -5.82 3.07
N ILE A 379 -3.92 -6.10 4.22
CA ILE A 379 -3.31 -5.06 5.06
C ILE A 379 -1.80 -5.25 5.20
N PRO A 380 -0.99 -4.21 4.87
CA PRO A 380 -1.36 -3.04 4.07
C PRO A 380 -1.69 -3.41 2.60
N THR A 381 -2.41 -2.56 1.85
CA THR A 381 -2.64 -2.72 0.39
C THR A 381 -2.01 -1.55 -0.39
N GLY A 382 -2.07 -1.63 -1.72
CA GLY A 382 -1.61 -0.60 -2.66
C GLY A 382 -0.10 -0.69 -2.88
N HIS A 383 0.54 0.48 -2.94
CA HIS A 383 1.97 0.67 -3.16
C HIS A 383 2.87 -0.41 -2.51
N ILE A 384 3.72 -1.02 -3.34
CA ILE A 384 4.46 -2.26 -3.07
C ILE A 384 5.92 -2.06 -2.62
N GLU A 385 6.33 -0.81 -2.40
CA GLU A 385 7.63 -0.48 -1.81
C GLU A 385 7.41 0.33 -0.53
N GLY A 386 8.22 0.12 0.50
CA GLY A 386 8.17 0.93 1.73
C GLY A 386 6.94 0.79 2.63
N ARG A 387 5.79 0.28 2.19
CA ARG A 387 4.61 0.10 3.05
C ARG A 387 4.72 -1.15 3.89
N LEU A 388 4.75 -0.96 5.21
CA LEU A 388 4.78 -2.06 6.16
C LEU A 388 3.87 -1.84 7.37
N ILE A 389 3.41 -2.95 7.93
CA ILE A 389 2.79 -3.03 9.25
C ILE A 389 3.67 -3.94 10.11
N PHE A 390 3.90 -3.62 11.38
CA PHE A 390 4.71 -4.47 12.26
C PHE A 390 4.19 -4.51 13.70
N ILE A 391 4.47 -5.61 14.39
CA ILE A 391 4.11 -5.79 15.79
C ILE A 391 5.22 -5.16 16.67
N ASN A 392 4.86 -4.36 17.66
CA ASN A 392 5.76 -3.98 18.75
C ASN A 392 5.26 -4.63 20.04
N VAL A 393 6.13 -5.38 20.72
CA VAL A 393 5.83 -6.05 21.99
C VAL A 393 6.74 -5.49 23.06
N LYS A 394 6.18 -5.05 24.18
CA LYS A 394 6.91 -4.61 25.37
C LYS A 394 6.52 -5.48 26.56
N PHE A 395 7.47 -6.19 27.14
CA PHE A 395 7.28 -7.01 28.34
C PHE A 395 7.72 -6.24 29.59
N PHE A 396 6.92 -6.29 30.65
CA PHE A 396 7.18 -5.58 31.90
C PHE A 396 7.24 -6.54 33.09
N ASP A 397 8.07 -6.22 34.09
CA ASP A 397 8.10 -6.94 35.36
C ASP A 397 6.94 -6.54 36.28
N ALA A 398 6.84 -7.17 37.46
CA ALA A 398 5.81 -6.85 38.46
C ALA A 398 5.94 -5.41 39.03
N GLY A 399 7.09 -4.76 38.85
CA GLY A 399 7.35 -3.36 39.19
C GLY A 399 7.07 -2.39 38.05
N ASN A 400 6.53 -2.86 36.92
CA ASN A 400 6.28 -2.09 35.70
C ASN A 400 7.56 -1.57 35.00
N ASN A 401 8.69 -2.24 35.19
CA ASN A 401 9.92 -1.96 34.46
C ASN A 401 9.96 -2.77 33.15
N LEU A 402 10.37 -2.14 32.05
CA LEU A 402 10.54 -2.81 30.76
C LEU A 402 11.69 -3.83 30.84
N ILE A 403 11.40 -5.11 30.55
CA ILE A 403 12.39 -6.20 30.52
C ILE A 403 12.86 -6.50 29.09
N ALA A 404 11.93 -6.49 28.13
CA ALA A 404 12.23 -6.77 26.73
C ALA A 404 11.30 -5.99 25.80
N GLU A 405 11.82 -5.64 24.62
CA GLU A 405 11.05 -5.02 23.55
C GLU A 405 11.38 -5.70 22.21
N HIS A 406 10.35 -6.06 21.45
CA HIS A 406 10.45 -6.55 20.08
C HIS A 406 9.86 -5.52 19.12
N GLY A 407 10.46 -5.37 17.94
CA GLY A 407 9.99 -4.38 16.95
C GLY A 407 10.19 -2.95 17.44
N HIS A 408 11.30 -2.66 18.14
CA HIS A 408 11.61 -1.31 18.59
C HIS A 408 11.88 -0.39 17.39
N TYR A 409 11.27 0.79 17.37
CA TYR A 409 11.59 1.85 16.43
C TYR A 409 12.38 2.96 17.13
N ASN A 410 13.58 3.24 16.63
CA ASN A 410 14.43 4.30 17.16
C ASN A 410 14.12 5.64 16.44
N PRO A 411 13.49 6.62 17.10
CA PRO A 411 13.09 7.87 16.45
C PRO A 411 14.27 8.79 16.07
N ILE A 412 15.47 8.54 16.62
CA ILE A 412 16.67 9.33 16.30
C ILE A 412 17.30 8.85 15.00
N THR A 413 17.47 7.54 14.86
CA THR A 413 18.13 6.94 13.69
C THR A 413 17.16 6.48 12.61
N ALA A 414 15.86 6.43 12.92
CA ALA A 414 14.77 5.88 12.12
C ALA A 414 14.89 4.37 11.84
N ASP A 415 15.69 3.66 12.61
CA ASP A 415 15.85 2.21 12.46
C ASP A 415 14.70 1.46 13.15
N LEU A 416 14.12 0.50 12.43
CA LEU A 416 13.18 -0.48 12.95
C LEU A 416 13.92 -1.80 13.20
N ASP A 417 13.79 -2.35 14.40
CA ASP A 417 14.21 -3.72 14.70
C ASP A 417 13.22 -4.74 14.11
N ALA A 418 13.25 -4.85 12.78
CA ALA A 418 12.40 -5.76 12.02
C ALA A 418 12.74 -7.23 12.26
N ALA A 419 13.98 -7.53 12.69
CA ALA A 419 14.46 -8.89 12.87
C ALA A 419 13.87 -9.57 14.11
N SER A 420 13.49 -8.81 15.14
CA SER A 420 12.93 -9.35 16.38
C SER A 420 11.40 -9.48 16.37
N THR A 421 10.73 -9.10 15.26
CA THR A 421 9.26 -9.03 15.20
C THR A 421 8.69 -9.49 13.87
N ARG A 422 7.35 -9.61 13.81
CA ARG A 422 6.62 -9.83 12.57
C ARG A 422 6.41 -8.50 11.85
N VAL A 423 6.87 -8.44 10.60
CA VAL A 423 6.58 -7.37 9.63
C VAL A 423 5.68 -7.95 8.53
N TYR A 424 4.63 -7.22 8.17
CA TYR A 424 3.69 -7.50 7.09
C TYR A 424 3.97 -6.54 5.93
N GLU A 425 4.46 -7.08 4.82
CA GLU A 425 4.89 -6.32 3.65
C GLU A 425 4.82 -7.18 2.37
N MET A 426 4.92 -6.51 1.24
CA MET A 426 5.20 -7.14 -0.05
C MET A 426 6.60 -6.73 -0.49
N ARG A 427 7.35 -7.66 -1.05
CA ARG A 427 8.65 -7.43 -1.66
C ARG A 427 8.63 -7.98 -3.07
N VAL A 428 9.17 -7.20 -3.99
CA VAL A 428 9.31 -7.56 -5.40
C VAL A 428 10.77 -7.76 -5.76
N GLY A 429 11.01 -8.41 -6.89
CA GLY A 429 12.34 -8.78 -7.30
C GLY A 429 12.50 -8.94 -8.81
N LEU A 430 13.75 -9.18 -9.17
CA LEU A 430 14.20 -9.52 -10.51
C LEU A 430 14.54 -11.02 -10.57
N THR A 431 13.93 -11.73 -11.51
CA THR A 431 14.38 -13.08 -11.86
C THR A 431 15.76 -13.05 -12.53
N PRO A 432 16.46 -14.20 -12.68
CA PRO A 432 17.68 -14.26 -13.49
C PRO A 432 17.51 -13.75 -14.93
N PHE A 433 16.30 -13.86 -15.49
CA PHE A 433 15.98 -13.31 -16.80
C PHE A 433 16.00 -11.76 -16.75
N ALA A 434 15.24 -11.15 -15.84
CA ALA A 434 15.19 -9.70 -15.73
C ALA A 434 16.55 -9.10 -15.35
N ALA A 435 17.30 -9.75 -14.46
CA ALA A 435 18.68 -9.39 -14.12
C ALA A 435 19.61 -9.36 -15.35
N SER A 436 19.46 -10.32 -16.27
CA SER A 436 20.26 -10.36 -17.50
C SER A 436 19.95 -9.22 -18.48
N ILE A 437 18.75 -8.65 -18.39
CA ILE A 437 18.27 -7.56 -19.27
C ILE A 437 18.57 -6.20 -18.67
N THR A 438 18.36 -6.04 -17.37
CA THR A 438 18.53 -4.76 -16.64
C THR A 438 19.97 -4.52 -16.19
N GLY A 439 20.80 -5.56 -16.13
CA GLY A 439 22.15 -5.49 -15.57
C GLY A 439 22.19 -5.38 -14.04
N LEU A 440 21.02 -5.42 -13.37
CA LEU A 440 20.89 -5.45 -11.92
C LEU A 440 20.96 -6.89 -11.39
N PRO A 441 21.35 -7.11 -10.13
CA PRO A 441 21.38 -8.45 -9.55
C PRO A 441 19.98 -9.07 -9.46
N ALA A 442 19.90 -10.39 -9.65
CA ALA A 442 18.67 -11.14 -9.38
C ALA A 442 18.39 -11.17 -7.87
N GLY A 443 17.11 -11.13 -7.49
CA GLY A 443 16.66 -11.07 -6.09
C GLY A 443 15.74 -9.88 -5.83
N GLU A 444 15.56 -9.55 -4.55
CA GLU A 444 14.74 -8.40 -4.11
C GLU A 444 15.28 -7.08 -4.68
N THR A 445 14.38 -6.17 -5.04
CA THR A 445 14.71 -4.88 -5.64
C THR A 445 13.80 -3.76 -5.12
N GLY A 446 14.32 -2.54 -5.05
CA GLY A 446 13.55 -1.30 -4.85
C GLY A 446 13.19 -0.58 -6.15
N HIS A 447 13.38 -1.26 -7.29
CA HIS A 447 13.08 -0.75 -8.63
C HIS A 447 11.78 -1.37 -9.18
N MET A 448 10.62 -1.02 -8.61
CA MET A 448 9.34 -1.65 -9.00
C MET A 448 9.00 -1.55 -10.49
N ALA A 449 9.48 -0.51 -11.18
CA ALA A 449 9.28 -0.34 -12.62
C ALA A 449 9.92 -1.49 -13.42
N LEU A 450 10.95 -2.12 -12.85
CA LEU A 450 11.70 -3.23 -13.45
C LEU A 450 11.25 -4.61 -12.94
N ALA A 451 10.48 -4.70 -11.86
CA ALA A 451 10.16 -5.97 -11.23
C ALA A 451 9.40 -6.95 -12.15
N ASP A 452 9.77 -8.23 -12.09
CA ASP A 452 9.10 -9.34 -12.80
C ASP A 452 8.77 -10.52 -11.86
N MET A 453 8.95 -10.35 -10.55
CA MET A 453 8.67 -11.37 -9.55
C MET A 453 8.15 -10.75 -8.25
N ILE A 454 7.14 -11.39 -7.65
CA ILE A 454 6.81 -11.20 -6.23
C ILE A 454 7.71 -12.15 -5.45
N SER A 455 8.71 -11.63 -4.74
CA SER A 455 9.62 -12.47 -3.95
C SER A 455 9.01 -12.88 -2.62
N PHE A 456 8.14 -12.04 -2.05
CA PHE A 456 7.49 -12.26 -0.76
C PHE A 456 6.23 -11.38 -0.63
N ASP A 457 5.17 -11.93 -0.05
CA ASP A 457 3.96 -11.19 0.33
C ASP A 457 3.26 -11.93 1.47
N ASN A 458 3.40 -11.40 2.68
CA ASN A 458 2.71 -11.91 3.87
C ASN A 458 1.64 -10.94 4.38
N ARG A 459 1.18 -9.99 3.56
CA ARG A 459 0.15 -9.03 3.96
C ARG A 459 -1.14 -9.79 4.25
N ILE A 460 -1.81 -9.46 5.36
CA ILE A 460 -2.93 -10.25 5.87
C ILE A 460 -4.13 -10.10 4.92
N PRO A 461 -4.68 -11.19 4.35
CA PRO A 461 -5.74 -11.11 3.36
C PRO A 461 -7.10 -10.73 3.95
N PRO A 462 -8.08 -10.32 3.12
CA PRO A 462 -9.40 -9.91 3.59
C PRO A 462 -10.33 -11.11 3.88
N ARG A 463 -11.47 -10.84 4.51
CA ARG A 463 -12.55 -11.83 4.65
C ARG A 463 -12.98 -12.36 3.28
N GLY A 464 -13.17 -13.67 3.18
CA GLY A 464 -13.51 -14.34 1.92
C GLY A 464 -12.30 -14.66 1.04
N PHE A 465 -11.08 -14.48 1.54
CA PHE A 465 -9.86 -14.91 0.85
C PHE A 465 -9.94 -16.35 0.36
N ASN A 466 -9.50 -16.56 -0.88
CA ASN A 466 -9.36 -17.88 -1.48
C ASN A 466 -8.05 -17.91 -2.26
N ASN A 467 -7.17 -18.85 -1.89
CA ASN A 467 -5.82 -18.91 -2.44
C ASN A 467 -5.81 -19.04 -3.96
N ALA A 468 -6.64 -19.93 -4.52
CA ALA A 468 -6.67 -20.17 -5.97
C ALA A 468 -7.16 -18.95 -6.76
N ALA A 469 -8.19 -18.25 -6.28
CA ALA A 469 -8.71 -17.06 -6.93
C ALA A 469 -7.72 -15.89 -6.86
N PHE A 470 -7.09 -15.67 -5.70
CA PHE A 470 -6.11 -14.59 -5.52
C PHE A 470 -4.83 -14.84 -6.34
N GLU A 471 -4.33 -16.09 -6.38
CA GLU A 471 -3.21 -16.47 -7.24
C GLU A 471 -3.54 -16.25 -8.73
N ALA A 472 -4.73 -16.65 -9.16
CA ALA A 472 -5.15 -16.52 -10.56
C ALA A 472 -5.23 -15.07 -11.05
N SER A 473 -5.54 -14.12 -10.16
CA SER A 473 -5.59 -12.68 -10.46
C SER A 473 -4.34 -11.90 -10.00
N GLY A 474 -3.22 -12.59 -9.73
CA GLY A 474 -1.94 -11.95 -9.45
C GLY A 474 -1.85 -11.25 -8.09
N ALA A 475 -2.65 -11.67 -7.10
CA ALA A 475 -2.58 -11.18 -5.72
C ALA A 475 -2.25 -12.29 -4.69
N PRO A 476 -1.28 -13.19 -4.94
CA PRO A 476 -1.03 -14.35 -4.07
C PRO A 476 -0.46 -13.96 -2.71
N ALA A 477 -0.53 -14.87 -1.74
CA ALA A 477 0.34 -14.83 -0.57
C ALA A 477 1.61 -15.64 -0.88
N VAL A 478 2.78 -15.06 -0.61
CA VAL A 478 4.08 -15.64 -0.99
C VAL A 478 4.99 -15.69 0.22
N GLY A 479 5.51 -16.88 0.55
CA GLY A 479 6.41 -17.08 1.70
C GLY A 479 5.72 -17.11 3.07
N HIS A 480 4.40 -16.90 3.14
CA HIS A 480 3.61 -17.05 4.36
C HIS A 480 2.17 -17.53 4.02
N PRO A 481 1.84 -18.81 4.23
CA PRO A 481 0.57 -19.37 3.79
C PRO A 481 -0.59 -18.95 4.71
N TYR A 482 -1.75 -18.68 4.10
CA TYR A 482 -3.03 -18.47 4.78
C TYR A 482 -4.03 -19.54 4.35
N ALA A 483 -4.84 -20.04 5.28
CA ALA A 483 -5.97 -20.89 4.92
C ALA A 483 -7.05 -20.08 4.17
N ASP A 484 -7.85 -20.74 3.34
CA ASP A 484 -9.02 -20.10 2.74
C ASP A 484 -9.97 -19.56 3.82
N GLY A 485 -10.43 -18.33 3.66
CA GLY A 485 -11.25 -17.58 4.62
C GLY A 485 -10.48 -16.97 5.80
N GLN A 486 -9.21 -17.30 5.97
CA GLN A 486 -8.37 -16.68 7.00
C GLN A 486 -8.17 -15.20 6.66
N HIS A 487 -8.39 -14.34 7.64
CA HIS A 487 -8.24 -12.88 7.52
C HIS A 487 -7.55 -12.30 8.77
N TRP A 488 -6.70 -13.13 9.38
CA TRP A 488 -5.89 -12.79 10.53
C TRP A 488 -4.55 -13.53 10.43
N ASP A 489 -3.56 -13.07 11.18
CA ASP A 489 -2.30 -13.76 11.37
C ASP A 489 -2.01 -13.94 12.86
N ASP A 490 -1.35 -15.05 13.21
CA ASP A 490 -0.97 -15.41 14.58
C ASP A 490 0.57 -15.39 14.69
N ALA A 491 1.11 -14.55 15.57
CA ALA A 491 2.54 -14.38 15.79
C ALA A 491 2.91 -14.69 17.25
N PRO A 492 3.63 -15.81 17.51
CA PRO A 492 4.06 -16.16 18.86
C PRO A 492 5.33 -15.39 19.27
N PHE A 493 5.36 -14.92 20.52
CA PHE A 493 6.49 -14.28 21.17
C PHE A 493 6.86 -15.03 22.46
N PRO A 494 8.12 -15.43 22.66
CA PRO A 494 8.58 -15.99 23.92
C PRO A 494 8.42 -14.98 25.06
N ILE A 495 7.86 -15.44 26.19
CA ILE A 495 7.73 -14.62 27.39
C ILE A 495 9.08 -14.59 28.13
N PRO A 496 9.71 -13.42 28.32
CA PRO A 496 10.97 -13.31 29.07
C PRO A 496 10.78 -13.70 30.53
N GLN A 497 11.81 -14.29 31.14
CA GLN A 497 11.81 -14.58 32.58
C GLN A 497 11.55 -13.29 33.39
N GLY A 498 10.66 -13.37 34.37
CA GLY A 498 10.28 -12.24 35.22
C GLY A 498 9.25 -11.29 34.63
N ALA A 499 8.81 -11.50 33.38
CA ALA A 499 7.71 -10.72 32.81
C ALA A 499 6.39 -11.06 33.51
N ALA A 500 5.71 -10.02 33.98
CA ALA A 500 4.39 -10.09 34.62
C ALA A 500 3.27 -9.55 33.71
N SER A 501 3.60 -8.73 32.71
CA SER A 501 2.64 -8.25 31.72
C SER A 501 3.30 -7.91 30.39
N ALA A 502 2.48 -7.76 29.34
CA ALA A 502 2.92 -7.25 28.05
C ALA A 502 1.96 -6.18 27.51
N ARG A 503 2.53 -5.15 26.86
CA ARG A 503 1.82 -4.22 25.98
C ARG A 503 2.22 -4.52 24.54
N VAL A 504 1.24 -4.80 23.71
CA VAL A 504 1.44 -5.07 22.29
C VAL A 504 0.72 -4.03 21.47
N SER A 505 1.38 -3.56 20.41
CA SER A 505 0.78 -2.67 19.42
C SER A 505 1.06 -3.15 18.00
N ILE A 506 0.12 -2.92 17.09
CA ILE A 506 0.33 -3.07 15.66
C ILE A 506 0.51 -1.68 15.06
N ASN A 507 1.61 -1.47 14.34
CA ASN A 507 2.07 -0.16 13.91
C ASN A 507 2.21 -0.11 12.39
N TYR A 508 1.81 1.02 11.79
CA TYR A 508 1.94 1.28 10.36
C TYR A 508 3.10 2.23 10.07
N GLN A 509 3.83 1.96 8.98
CA GLN A 509 4.84 2.86 8.43
C GLN A 509 4.75 2.87 6.89
N GLN A 510 4.72 4.06 6.29
CA GLN A 510 4.72 4.25 4.83
C GLN A 510 6.10 4.66 4.30
N THR A 511 6.91 5.29 5.16
CA THR A 511 8.18 5.92 4.78
C THR A 511 9.34 5.38 5.63
N PRO A 512 9.60 4.05 5.61
CA PRO A 512 10.71 3.47 6.33
C PRO A 512 12.02 4.03 5.80
N LYS A 513 13.02 4.13 6.68
CA LYS A 513 14.32 4.73 6.38
C LYS A 513 14.96 4.18 5.10
N TRP A 514 15.02 2.86 4.95
CA TRP A 514 15.66 2.22 3.79
C TRP A 514 15.05 2.70 2.46
N TYR A 515 13.74 2.93 2.43
CA TYR A 515 13.03 3.33 1.22
C TYR A 515 13.29 4.79 0.88
N ILE A 516 13.24 5.68 1.88
CA ILE A 516 13.54 7.09 1.69
C ILE A 516 15.01 7.31 1.34
N GLU A 517 15.93 6.58 1.97
CA GLU A 517 17.37 6.64 1.65
C GLU A 517 17.64 6.08 0.25
N HIS A 518 16.93 5.04 -0.19
CA HIS A 518 17.04 4.53 -1.56
C HIS A 518 16.59 5.58 -2.60
N LEU A 519 15.40 6.17 -2.42
CA LEU A 519 14.91 7.25 -3.30
C LEU A 519 15.81 8.49 -3.29
N HIS A 520 16.49 8.76 -2.19
CA HIS A 520 17.44 9.86 -2.06
C HIS A 520 18.76 9.57 -2.76
N HIS A 521 19.40 8.44 -2.46
CA HIS A 521 20.73 8.09 -2.96
C HIS A 521 20.73 7.78 -4.45
N ASP A 522 19.68 7.13 -4.94
CA ASP A 522 19.66 6.64 -6.33
C ASP A 522 19.08 7.68 -7.30
N ASN A 523 18.50 8.77 -6.80
CA ASN A 523 18.14 9.91 -7.63
C ASN A 523 19.39 10.72 -8.02
N HIS A 524 19.68 10.75 -9.31
CA HIS A 524 20.84 11.46 -9.88
C HIS A 524 20.48 12.35 -11.07
N THR A 525 19.19 12.52 -11.36
CA THR A 525 18.69 13.30 -12.50
C THR A 525 18.03 14.61 -12.08
N ASN A 526 17.54 14.71 -10.84
CA ASN A 526 16.97 15.95 -10.30
C ASN A 526 17.10 15.99 -8.76
N ASN A 527 16.34 16.89 -8.10
CA ASN A 527 16.44 17.12 -6.66
C ASN A 527 15.29 16.51 -5.84
N TRP A 528 14.35 15.77 -6.44
CA TRP A 528 13.18 15.27 -5.72
C TRP A 528 13.52 14.31 -4.58
N GLY A 529 14.56 13.48 -4.74
CA GLY A 529 15.05 12.62 -3.67
C GLY A 529 15.55 13.42 -2.46
N GLN A 530 16.25 14.53 -2.70
CA GLN A 530 16.72 15.43 -1.65
C GLN A 530 15.56 16.18 -0.98
N ILE A 531 14.62 16.70 -1.77
CA ILE A 531 13.41 17.38 -1.27
C ILE A 531 12.61 16.46 -0.34
N LEU A 532 12.40 15.21 -0.78
CA LEU A 532 11.73 14.19 0.03
C LEU A 532 12.49 13.89 1.32
N TYR A 533 13.81 13.68 1.23
CA TYR A 533 14.65 13.36 2.39
C TYR A 533 14.61 14.46 3.45
N ASP A 534 14.76 15.72 3.04
CA ASP A 534 14.74 16.87 3.95
C ASP A 534 13.36 17.03 4.63
N ALA A 535 12.28 16.86 3.86
CA ALA A 535 10.93 16.87 4.39
C ALA A 535 10.71 15.71 5.39
N TRP A 536 11.12 14.50 5.05
CA TRP A 536 11.04 13.32 5.92
C TRP A 536 11.82 13.49 7.24
N VAL A 537 13.02 14.06 7.19
CA VAL A 537 13.78 14.40 8.41
C VAL A 537 13.02 15.39 9.28
N SER A 538 12.39 16.40 8.67
CA SER A 538 11.64 17.44 9.39
C SER A 538 10.31 16.95 9.99
N THR A 539 9.73 15.88 9.44
CA THR A 539 8.42 15.32 9.84
C THR A 539 8.51 14.08 10.73
N GLY A 540 9.64 13.92 11.43
CA GLY A 540 9.81 12.84 12.40
C GLY A 540 10.21 11.49 11.79
N LYS A 541 10.79 11.52 10.58
CA LYS A 541 11.42 10.37 9.93
C LYS A 541 10.52 9.15 9.75
N GLY A 542 9.25 9.38 9.43
CA GLY A 542 8.30 8.29 9.23
C GLY A 542 8.03 7.52 10.52
N ALA A 543 7.98 8.20 11.67
CA ALA A 543 7.61 7.61 12.95
C ALA A 543 6.33 6.76 12.82
N PRO A 544 6.35 5.49 13.25
CA PRO A 544 5.22 4.58 13.09
C PRO A 544 3.94 5.06 13.77
N ILE A 545 2.80 4.75 13.16
CA ILE A 545 1.47 5.10 13.67
C ILE A 545 0.85 3.87 14.31
N GLU A 546 0.52 3.95 15.59
CA GLU A 546 -0.19 2.88 16.31
C GLU A 546 -1.62 2.73 15.76
N MET A 547 -1.91 1.54 15.22
CA MET A 547 -3.21 1.17 14.67
C MET A 547 -4.11 0.57 15.75
N ALA A 548 -3.60 -0.42 16.49
CA ALA A 548 -4.30 -1.07 17.59
C ALA A 548 -3.32 -1.43 18.70
N VAL A 549 -3.83 -1.50 19.93
CA VAL A 549 -3.06 -1.81 21.14
C VAL A 549 -3.86 -2.73 22.04
N ALA A 550 -3.17 -3.67 22.67
CA ALA A 550 -3.72 -4.53 23.69
C ALA A 550 -2.69 -4.78 24.79
N THR A 551 -3.17 -5.13 25.97
CA THR A 551 -2.34 -5.52 27.11
C THR A 551 -2.80 -6.85 27.65
N ILE A 552 -1.88 -7.64 28.18
CA ILE A 552 -2.17 -8.91 28.84
C ILE A 552 -1.35 -9.01 30.12
N ASP A 553 -1.99 -9.46 31.20
CA ASP A 553 -1.30 -9.91 32.40
C ASP A 553 -0.85 -11.35 32.14
N LEU A 554 0.44 -11.60 32.36
CA LEU A 554 1.04 -12.89 32.07
C LEU A 554 0.95 -13.77 33.31
N ALA A 555 0.40 -14.97 33.12
CA ALA A 555 0.47 -16.00 34.12
C ALA A 555 1.95 -16.38 34.34
N PRO A 556 2.40 -16.51 35.60
CA PRO A 556 3.74 -17.00 35.88
C PRO A 556 3.95 -18.37 35.22
N PRO A 557 5.19 -18.73 34.83
CA PRO A 557 5.48 -20.05 34.31
C PRO A 557 4.93 -21.13 35.25
N CYS A 558 4.28 -22.14 34.68
CA CYS A 558 3.83 -23.31 35.43
C CYS A 558 5.07 -24.10 35.87
N ILE A 559 5.59 -23.80 37.06
CA ILE A 559 6.77 -24.48 37.62
C ILE A 559 6.55 -25.99 37.76
N ALA A 560 5.28 -26.41 37.85
CA ALA A 560 4.90 -27.80 37.95
C ALA A 560 4.83 -28.54 36.60
N ASP A 561 4.80 -27.84 35.46
CA ASP A 561 5.02 -28.42 34.11
C ASP A 561 6.53 -28.51 33.85
N PHE A 562 7.19 -29.34 34.67
CA PHE A 562 8.65 -29.42 34.74
C PHE A 562 9.28 -29.96 33.45
N ASN A 563 8.58 -30.86 32.74
CA ASN A 563 9.07 -31.40 31.49
C ASN A 563 8.70 -30.53 30.27
N GLY A 564 7.92 -29.46 30.48
CA GLY A 564 7.51 -28.51 29.45
C GLY A 564 6.59 -29.10 28.38
N SER A 565 5.82 -30.13 28.74
CA SER A 565 4.88 -30.80 27.83
C SER A 565 3.70 -29.91 27.44
N GLY A 566 3.40 -28.88 28.25
CA GLY A 566 2.30 -27.95 28.06
C GLY A 566 0.96 -28.56 28.50
N GLY A 567 0.25 -27.86 29.38
CA GLY A 567 -1.05 -28.29 29.88
C GLY A 567 -1.12 -28.26 31.41
N THR A 568 -2.07 -29.00 31.98
CA THR A 568 -2.09 -29.23 33.43
C THR A 568 -0.93 -30.17 33.79
N PRO A 569 -0.13 -29.86 34.83
CA PRO A 569 0.94 -30.74 35.31
C PRO A 569 0.50 -32.20 35.45
N ASP A 570 1.30 -33.14 34.93
CA ASP A 570 1.02 -34.58 34.93
C ASP A 570 2.16 -35.43 35.51
N ASP A 571 1.90 -36.71 35.74
CA ASP A 571 2.84 -37.57 36.50
C ASP A 571 4.25 -37.58 35.86
N ALA A 572 4.36 -37.31 34.55
CA ALA A 572 5.64 -37.23 33.86
C ALA A 572 6.46 -36.00 34.30
N ASP A 573 5.83 -34.90 34.71
CA ASP A 573 6.52 -33.75 35.30
C ASP A 573 7.11 -34.08 36.66
N VAL A 574 6.37 -34.82 37.49
CA VAL A 574 6.86 -35.27 38.81
C VAL A 574 8.09 -36.15 38.64
N PHE A 575 8.06 -37.07 37.68
CA PHE A 575 9.22 -37.92 37.38
C PHE A 575 10.41 -37.09 36.90
N ALA A 576 10.19 -36.16 35.97
CA ALA A 576 11.26 -35.29 35.45
C ALA A 576 11.87 -34.41 36.56
N PHE A 577 11.04 -33.83 37.43
CA PHE A 577 11.50 -33.04 38.57
C PHE A 577 12.39 -33.86 39.51
N PHE A 578 11.93 -35.05 39.91
CA PHE A 578 12.72 -35.87 40.82
C PHE A 578 13.97 -36.47 40.17
N GLU A 579 13.99 -36.69 38.85
CA GLU A 579 15.20 -37.09 38.14
C GLU A 579 16.26 -36.00 38.20
N ALA A 580 15.87 -34.75 37.91
CA ALA A 580 16.75 -33.58 37.99
C ALA A 580 17.20 -33.30 39.44
N TRP A 581 16.27 -33.36 40.40
CA TRP A 581 16.55 -33.14 41.82
C TRP A 581 17.53 -34.18 42.40
N ASN A 582 17.30 -35.48 42.13
CA ASN A 582 18.21 -36.55 42.57
C ASN A 582 19.61 -36.43 41.93
N SER A 583 19.68 -35.85 40.75
CA SER A 583 20.93 -35.60 40.01
C SER A 583 21.62 -34.30 40.46
N GLY A 584 20.98 -33.51 41.33
CA GLY A 584 21.48 -32.23 41.79
C GLY A 584 21.55 -31.18 40.67
N GLU A 585 20.72 -31.30 39.63
CA GLU A 585 20.70 -30.36 38.53
C GLU A 585 20.09 -29.02 38.96
N ILE A 586 20.69 -27.92 38.52
CA ILE A 586 20.21 -26.57 38.85
C ILE A 586 18.80 -26.29 38.32
N THR A 587 18.33 -27.06 37.33
CA THR A 587 16.95 -27.01 36.81
C THR A 587 15.92 -27.36 37.87
N ALA A 588 16.29 -28.11 38.91
CA ALA A 588 15.42 -28.43 40.04
C ALA A 588 15.45 -27.40 41.20
N ASP A 589 16.26 -26.33 41.11
CA ASP A 589 16.20 -25.15 42.01
C ASP A 589 15.01 -24.26 41.59
N VAL A 590 13.81 -24.81 41.73
CA VAL A 590 12.56 -24.24 41.25
C VAL A 590 12.08 -23.06 42.09
N ASN A 591 12.58 -22.93 43.33
CA ASN A 591 12.30 -21.75 44.17
C ASN A 591 13.32 -20.61 43.96
N GLY A 592 14.39 -20.84 43.18
CA GLY A 592 15.41 -19.86 42.84
C GLY A 592 16.27 -19.41 44.02
N SER A 593 16.45 -20.28 45.02
CA SER A 593 17.24 -20.01 46.22
C SER A 593 18.74 -19.95 45.94
N GLY A 594 19.19 -20.52 44.82
CA GLY A 594 20.56 -20.57 44.38
C GLY A 594 21.37 -21.63 45.12
N GLY A 595 21.78 -22.69 44.44
CA GLY A 595 22.61 -23.74 45.02
C GLY A 595 22.31 -25.13 44.46
N THR A 596 22.68 -26.17 45.18
CA THR A 596 22.16 -27.52 44.91
C THR A 596 20.70 -27.56 45.36
N PRO A 597 19.76 -28.11 44.56
CA PRO A 597 18.36 -28.25 44.93
C PRO A 597 18.20 -28.92 46.30
N ASP A 598 17.26 -28.46 47.11
CA ASP A 598 17.02 -28.96 48.46
C ASP A 598 15.55 -29.33 48.71
N ASP A 599 15.19 -29.65 49.96
CA ASP A 599 13.83 -30.05 50.31
C ASP A 599 12.82 -28.89 50.12
N ALA A 600 13.26 -27.63 50.18
CA ALA A 600 12.39 -26.48 49.96
C ALA A 600 11.95 -26.37 48.49
N ASP A 601 12.77 -26.83 47.54
CA ASP A 601 12.39 -26.96 46.14
C ASP A 601 11.28 -27.99 45.94
N VAL A 602 11.37 -29.13 46.63
CA VAL A 602 10.34 -30.17 46.59
C VAL A 602 9.00 -29.64 47.11
N PHE A 603 9.02 -28.92 48.25
CA PHE A 603 7.81 -28.31 48.78
C PHE A 603 7.22 -27.26 47.84
N TYR A 604 8.07 -26.41 47.26
CA TYR A 604 7.63 -25.36 46.34
C TYR A 604 7.07 -25.95 45.05
N PHE A 605 7.71 -26.98 44.48
CA PHE A 605 7.21 -27.73 43.33
C PHE A 605 5.81 -28.30 43.61
N PHE A 606 5.62 -28.99 44.74
CA PHE A 606 4.31 -29.58 45.06
C PHE A 606 3.24 -28.58 45.47
N GLU A 607 3.61 -27.43 46.04
CA GLU A 607 2.69 -26.32 46.27
C GLU A 607 2.12 -25.82 44.93
N ARG A 608 3.00 -25.61 43.96
CA ARG A 608 2.67 -25.18 42.60
C ARG A 608 1.87 -26.24 41.85
N TRP A 609 2.28 -27.50 41.93
CA TRP A 609 1.56 -28.66 41.38
C TRP A 609 0.12 -28.77 41.89
N ASN A 610 -0.08 -28.66 43.21
CA ASN A 610 -1.40 -28.79 43.82
C ASN A 610 -2.31 -27.60 43.51
N ALA A 611 -1.72 -26.43 43.26
CA ALA A 611 -2.46 -25.28 42.73
C ALA A 611 -2.89 -25.49 41.26
N GLY A 612 -2.38 -26.53 40.60
CA GLY A 612 -2.49 -26.73 39.15
C GLY A 612 -1.55 -25.81 38.35
N CYS A 613 -0.68 -25.08 39.07
CA CYS A 613 -0.08 -23.79 38.73
C CYS A 613 -1.05 -22.72 38.25
#